data_AF-A0A957Z071-F1
#
_entry.id   AF-A0A957Z071-F1
#
_cell.length_a   1.000
_cell.length_b   1.000
_cell.length_c   1.000
_cell.angle_alpha   90.00
_cell.angle_beta   90.00
_cell.angle_gamma   90.00
#
_symmetry.space_group_name_H-M   'P 1'
#
loop_
_entity.id
_entity.type
_entity.pdbx_description
1 polymer ?
#
loop_
_entity_poly.entity_id
_entity_poly.type
_entity_poly.pdbx_seq_one_letter_code
_entity_poly.pdbx_strand_id
1 'polypeptide(L)'
;REGIEYLVIVGDDRVIPMRRILDTTPRFSELTYSHVAANHPTGAALKGNYFLSDDYFSDKEPSDVDGREIYVPDLATGRLIETPEEIIGQVDTFLAQSTLAPQTVLISGYDFVQDVATEDCDDWNEDFGESVEINCSLIGESWTGESFRSLQLRPQSPFLIQSISGHATHYAEGAPVGNAIIASEVVEAPFQLMGGLIYTPGCHAGLNVPPNNADNPIDLPQAFVSKGANYIGNTGYGWGLRTALGLSEKLMRLFTRGLLRGTSAEIGKSLMNAKSLYLQQDQDFSSYDEKVLQQVVLYGLPMYAVETGGVLDIEDEPFPGVGFQVGAPLGSLGSNDVVTGTVNIDFSDAQNLDLAETDDGDYYQLNGSIHAVPGQPIQPLFFGEVTTPNYAARGVLLMNATFTVQKDFDPVVAVPFNEYDTANLETPLANPDALYPPVPVTLQHRDGQSHLVTQLGQYDAATDELRLYENLGLELYYSTDLDTLSPEATVIDGITPRESNRVEVKVGAVDSSGVERVVLSYIQDINLATNQLQSKDLTLDVAAQKWVGEFEGDAKSRFLVQIVDKAGNITTSTNKGQYFKPGVVEAALSDSVCDGECIFLPMLLK
;
A
#
# COMPACT_ATOMS: atom_id res chain seq x y z
N ARG A 1 -5.71 -25.58 -9.64
CA ARG A 1 -6.09 -26.40 -8.45
C ARG A 1 -7.37 -25.78 -7.91
N GLU A 2 -8.53 -26.22 -8.39
CA GLU A 2 -9.81 -25.68 -7.92
C GLU A 2 -10.12 -26.28 -6.53
N GLY A 3 -10.56 -25.44 -5.58
CA GLY A 3 -11.03 -25.87 -4.26
C GLY A 3 -9.98 -26.07 -3.16
N ILE A 4 -8.74 -25.59 -3.34
CA ILE A 4 -7.75 -25.53 -2.24
C ILE A 4 -7.74 -24.11 -1.68
N GLU A 5 -7.93 -23.99 -0.36
CA GLU A 5 -7.99 -22.70 0.34
C GLU A 5 -6.84 -22.50 1.34
N TYR A 6 -6.22 -23.59 1.83
CA TYR A 6 -5.21 -23.54 2.88
C TYR A 6 -3.95 -24.32 2.50
N LEU A 7 -2.82 -23.86 3.03
CA LEU A 7 -1.54 -24.54 3.01
C LEU A 7 -0.99 -24.65 4.44
N VAL A 8 -0.72 -25.88 4.89
CA VAL A 8 -0.06 -26.12 6.18
C VAL A 8 1.34 -26.66 5.93
N ILE A 9 2.34 -25.92 6.39
CA ILE A 9 3.75 -26.32 6.34
C ILE A 9 4.12 -26.95 7.68
N VAL A 10 4.69 -28.15 7.68
CA VAL A 10 5.01 -28.88 8.92
C VAL A 10 6.52 -29.03 9.05
N GLY A 11 7.09 -28.36 10.05
CA GLY A 11 8.51 -28.31 10.35
C GLY A 11 9.09 -26.91 10.22
N ASP A 12 10.21 -26.68 10.90
CA ASP A 12 10.99 -25.45 10.83
C ASP A 12 11.78 -25.29 9.52
N ASP A 13 12.60 -24.24 9.46
CA ASP A 13 13.46 -23.90 8.32
C ASP A 13 14.49 -24.98 7.93
N ARG A 14 14.84 -25.89 8.84
CA ARG A 14 15.76 -27.02 8.60
C ARG A 14 15.07 -28.17 7.90
N VAL A 15 13.75 -28.28 8.02
CA VAL A 15 12.92 -29.34 7.42
C VAL A 15 12.34 -28.87 6.09
N ILE A 16 11.61 -27.75 6.10
CA ILE A 16 11.06 -27.10 4.90
C ILE A 16 11.58 -25.65 4.90
N PRO A 17 12.67 -25.38 4.16
CA PRO A 17 13.28 -24.05 4.14
C PRO A 17 12.29 -23.00 3.66
N MET A 18 12.19 -21.89 4.39
CA MET A 18 11.47 -20.70 3.95
C MET A 18 12.11 -20.15 2.65
N ARG A 19 11.40 -19.36 1.86
CA ARG A 19 12.01 -18.63 0.74
C ARG A 19 12.96 -17.57 1.29
N ARG A 20 14.20 -17.55 0.78
CA ARG A 20 15.18 -16.49 1.08
C ARG A 20 14.99 -15.40 0.05
N ILE A 21 14.54 -14.22 0.47
CA ILE A 21 14.30 -13.07 -0.40
C ILE A 21 15.36 -12.02 -0.10
N LEU A 22 16.03 -11.53 -1.15
CA LEU A 22 17.13 -10.58 -0.99
C LEU A 22 16.56 -9.29 -0.42
N ASP A 23 17.12 -8.84 0.69
CA ASP A 23 16.73 -7.57 1.30
C ASP A 23 17.30 -6.40 0.48
N THR A 24 16.40 -5.65 -0.16
CA THR A 24 16.73 -4.48 -0.96
C THR A 24 16.35 -3.16 -0.27
N THR A 25 15.99 -3.19 1.02
CA THR A 25 15.75 -1.95 1.76
C THR A 25 17.05 -1.15 1.87
N PRO A 26 17.02 0.18 1.61
CA PRO A 26 18.23 0.99 1.53
C PRO A 26 18.91 1.22 2.89
N ARG A 27 18.20 0.95 3.99
CA ARG A 27 18.67 1.07 5.38
C ARG A 27 18.48 -0.26 6.10
N PHE A 28 19.32 -0.51 7.11
CA PHE A 28 19.28 -1.70 7.99
C PHE A 28 19.09 -3.03 7.25
N SER A 29 20.13 -3.41 6.51
CA SER A 29 20.25 -4.70 5.83
C SER A 29 20.26 -5.86 6.83
N GLU A 30 19.64 -7.00 6.49
CA GLU A 30 19.67 -8.24 7.30
C GLU A 30 21.08 -8.70 7.72
N LEU A 31 22.14 -8.28 7.01
CA LEU A 31 23.54 -8.54 7.39
C LEU A 31 23.90 -8.04 8.79
N THR A 32 23.22 -6.98 9.25
CA THR A 32 23.48 -6.34 10.54
C THR A 32 22.88 -7.12 11.71
N TYR A 33 21.94 -8.03 11.46
CA TYR A 33 21.44 -8.92 12.50
C TYR A 33 22.51 -9.94 12.86
N SER A 34 22.95 -9.91 14.12
CA SER A 34 24.15 -10.65 14.57
C SER A 34 23.90 -11.66 15.68
N HIS A 35 22.64 -11.80 16.11
CA HIS A 35 22.21 -12.71 17.20
C HIS A 35 22.06 -14.18 16.75
N VAL A 36 22.36 -14.48 15.48
CA VAL A 36 22.12 -15.78 14.88
C VAL A 36 23.38 -16.25 14.16
N ALA A 37 23.87 -17.43 14.51
CA ALA A 37 25.13 -17.94 14.02
C ALA A 37 25.05 -18.36 12.54
N ALA A 38 26.04 -17.95 11.74
CA ALA A 38 26.08 -18.27 10.30
C ALA A 38 26.37 -19.74 9.96
N ASN A 39 26.50 -20.61 10.98
CA ASN A 39 26.78 -22.04 10.82
C ASN A 39 25.50 -22.89 10.68
N HIS A 40 24.32 -22.26 10.63
CA HIS A 40 23.05 -22.91 10.33
C HIS A 40 22.24 -22.10 9.28
N PRO A 41 21.23 -22.70 8.64
CA PRO A 41 20.56 -22.12 7.47
C PRO A 41 20.00 -20.71 7.69
N THR A 42 19.25 -20.47 8.77
CA THR A 42 18.72 -19.15 9.15
C THR A 42 19.83 -18.09 9.23
N GLY A 43 20.89 -18.33 10.02
CA GLY A 43 21.98 -17.36 10.16
C GLY A 43 22.79 -17.17 8.88
N ALA A 44 22.94 -18.22 8.07
CA ALA A 44 23.56 -18.11 6.75
C ALA A 44 22.73 -17.25 5.78
N ALA A 45 21.38 -17.32 5.86
CA ALA A 45 20.48 -16.46 5.09
C ALA A 45 20.62 -15.00 5.49
N LEU A 46 20.59 -14.69 6.80
CA LEU A 46 20.78 -13.32 7.29
C LEU A 46 22.16 -12.76 6.87
N LYS A 47 23.23 -13.56 6.97
CA LYS A 47 24.57 -13.19 6.45
C LYS A 47 24.68 -13.13 4.93
N GLY A 48 23.69 -13.63 4.21
CA GLY A 48 23.52 -13.45 2.78
C GLY A 48 22.68 -12.22 2.41
N ASN A 49 22.23 -11.43 3.40
CA ASN A 49 21.28 -10.33 3.24
C ASN A 49 19.87 -10.79 2.82
N TYR A 50 19.37 -11.89 3.39
CA TYR A 50 18.04 -12.41 3.06
C TYR A 50 17.11 -12.36 4.27
N PHE A 51 15.87 -11.89 4.05
CA PHE A 51 14.75 -12.17 4.95
C PHE A 51 13.99 -13.42 4.49
N LEU A 52 13.12 -13.96 5.35
CA LEU A 52 12.50 -15.28 5.14
C LEU A 52 10.99 -15.17 4.92
N SER A 53 10.45 -15.92 3.97
CA SER A 53 9.01 -15.90 3.65
C SER A 53 8.45 -17.29 3.39
N ASP A 54 7.20 -17.53 3.80
CA ASP A 54 6.42 -18.70 3.39
C ASP A 54 5.49 -18.43 2.20
N ASP A 55 5.29 -17.16 1.83
CA ASP A 55 4.32 -16.75 0.81
C ASP A 55 4.62 -17.38 -0.56
N TYR A 56 5.90 -17.64 -0.83
CA TYR A 56 6.39 -18.37 -2.01
C TYR A 56 5.67 -19.70 -2.26
N PHE A 57 5.25 -20.41 -1.21
CA PHE A 57 4.61 -21.71 -1.38
C PHE A 57 3.11 -21.62 -1.69
N SER A 58 2.52 -20.45 -1.48
CA SER A 58 1.08 -20.19 -1.59
C SER A 58 0.69 -19.20 -2.68
N ASP A 59 1.65 -18.50 -3.28
CA ASP A 59 1.45 -17.71 -4.48
C ASP A 59 1.57 -18.59 -5.73
N LYS A 60 0.51 -18.68 -6.53
CA LYS A 60 0.46 -19.49 -7.75
C LYS A 60 1.03 -18.73 -8.95
N GLU A 61 0.84 -17.42 -8.99
CA GLU A 61 1.17 -16.53 -10.10
C GLU A 61 1.82 -15.26 -9.54
N PRO A 62 3.12 -15.32 -9.18
CA PRO A 62 3.80 -14.20 -8.57
C PRO A 62 3.74 -12.93 -9.42
N SER A 63 3.47 -11.81 -8.75
CA SER A 63 3.48 -10.50 -9.38
C SER A 63 4.93 -10.11 -9.75
N ASP A 64 5.13 -9.44 -10.89
CA ASP A 64 6.43 -8.87 -11.25
C ASP A 64 6.46 -7.39 -10.87
N VAL A 65 7.46 -7.01 -10.07
CA VAL A 65 7.76 -5.61 -9.74
C VAL A 65 9.25 -5.38 -10.00
N ASP A 66 9.56 -4.44 -10.89
CA ASP A 66 10.93 -4.13 -11.33
C ASP A 66 11.74 -5.35 -11.82
N GLY A 67 11.09 -6.30 -12.48
CA GLY A 67 11.73 -7.51 -13.00
C GLY A 67 12.04 -8.55 -11.93
N ARG A 68 11.37 -8.48 -10.78
CA ARG A 68 11.48 -9.43 -9.66
C ARG A 68 10.11 -9.94 -9.27
N GLU A 69 10.04 -11.23 -8.95
CA GLU A 69 8.84 -11.84 -8.39
C GLU A 69 8.61 -11.35 -6.96
N ILE A 70 7.40 -10.88 -6.70
CA ILE A 70 6.86 -10.63 -5.37
C ILE A 70 5.82 -11.71 -5.09
N TYR A 71 5.97 -12.36 -3.93
CA TYR A 71 5.10 -13.44 -3.50
C TYR A 71 4.01 -12.90 -2.57
N VAL A 72 2.76 -12.97 -2.99
CA VAL A 72 1.60 -12.63 -2.16
C VAL A 72 0.66 -13.82 -2.18
N PRO A 73 0.28 -14.37 -1.02
CA PRO A 73 -0.34 -15.69 -0.96
C PRO A 73 -1.76 -15.73 -1.53
N ASP A 74 -2.07 -16.75 -2.34
CA ASP A 74 -3.44 -17.06 -2.80
C ASP A 74 -4.13 -18.12 -1.92
N LEU A 75 -3.38 -18.69 -0.98
CA LEU A 75 -3.83 -19.69 -0.03
C LEU A 75 -3.51 -19.20 1.38
N ALA A 76 -4.43 -19.42 2.31
CA ALA A 76 -4.19 -19.15 3.71
C ALA A 76 -3.11 -20.09 4.25
N THR A 77 -1.92 -19.55 4.52
CA THR A 77 -0.72 -20.34 4.88
C THR A 77 -0.42 -20.24 6.37
N GLY A 78 -0.11 -21.38 6.99
CA GLY A 78 0.43 -21.43 8.35
C GLY A 78 1.50 -22.52 8.50
N ARG A 79 2.42 -22.31 9.43
CA ARG A 79 3.56 -23.20 9.69
C ARG A 79 3.47 -23.79 11.10
N LEU A 80 3.72 -25.10 11.23
CA LEU A 80 3.82 -25.80 12.52
C LEU A 80 5.28 -26.05 12.88
N ILE A 81 5.68 -25.65 14.09
CA ILE A 81 7.04 -25.73 14.63
C ILE A 81 7.00 -26.12 16.12
N GLU A 82 8.09 -26.54 16.76
CA GLU A 82 9.39 -26.88 16.17
C GLU A 82 9.68 -28.38 16.34
N THR A 83 9.49 -28.89 17.55
CA THR A 83 9.61 -30.32 17.89
C THR A 83 8.34 -31.11 17.56
N PRO A 84 8.43 -32.45 17.40
CA PRO A 84 7.23 -33.28 17.22
C PRO A 84 6.18 -33.09 18.33
N GLU A 85 6.61 -32.95 19.58
CA GLU A 85 5.72 -32.74 20.71
C GLU A 85 4.98 -31.39 20.63
N GLU A 86 5.67 -30.31 20.27
CA GLU A 86 5.05 -28.98 20.08
C GLU A 86 4.09 -28.97 18.89
N ILE A 87 4.47 -29.57 17.76
CA ILE A 87 3.62 -29.69 16.57
C ILE A 87 2.34 -30.47 16.89
N ILE A 88 2.45 -31.59 17.61
CA ILE A 88 1.28 -32.35 18.07
C ILE A 88 0.42 -31.49 19.00
N GLY A 89 1.04 -30.72 19.91
CA GLY A 89 0.33 -29.79 20.78
C GLY A 89 -0.49 -28.73 20.05
N GLN A 90 0.04 -28.14 18.97
CA GLN A 90 -0.70 -27.20 18.12
C GLN A 90 -1.91 -27.88 17.45
N VAL A 91 -1.72 -29.10 16.92
CA VAL A 91 -2.80 -29.88 16.28
C VAL A 91 -3.87 -30.27 17.29
N ASP A 92 -3.47 -30.79 18.46
CA ASP A 92 -4.39 -31.19 19.52
C ASP A 92 -5.19 -29.99 20.05
N THR A 93 -4.56 -28.82 20.16
CA THR A 93 -5.22 -27.56 20.54
C THR A 93 -6.33 -27.21 19.56
N PHE A 94 -6.06 -27.22 18.25
CA PHE A 94 -7.06 -26.94 17.22
C PHE A 94 -8.17 -28.00 17.16
N LEU A 95 -7.84 -29.27 17.33
CA LEU A 95 -8.83 -30.35 17.35
C LEU A 95 -9.74 -30.28 18.59
N ALA A 96 -9.24 -29.75 19.70
CA ALA A 96 -10.03 -29.51 20.91
C ALA A 96 -10.94 -28.29 20.75
N GLN A 97 -10.43 -27.22 20.13
CA GLN A 97 -11.16 -25.99 19.87
C GLN A 97 -10.59 -25.35 18.60
N SER A 98 -11.38 -25.21 17.55
CA SER A 98 -10.94 -24.60 16.29
C SER A 98 -11.26 -23.10 16.19
N THR A 99 -12.01 -22.59 17.17
CA THR A 99 -12.54 -21.23 17.18
C THR A 99 -12.35 -20.63 18.57
N LEU A 100 -11.67 -19.49 18.65
CA LEU A 100 -11.46 -18.71 19.87
C LEU A 100 -12.59 -17.69 20.01
N ALA A 101 -13.35 -17.79 21.10
CA ALA A 101 -14.24 -16.71 21.54
C ALA A 101 -13.49 -15.84 22.55
N PRO A 102 -12.93 -14.68 22.17
CA PRO A 102 -12.12 -13.88 23.06
C PRO A 102 -12.97 -13.35 24.23
N GLN A 103 -12.38 -13.34 25.42
CA GLN A 103 -12.93 -12.69 26.61
C GLN A 103 -12.05 -11.53 27.09
N THR A 104 -10.80 -11.54 26.65
CA THR A 104 -9.74 -10.62 27.05
C THR A 104 -8.83 -10.38 25.86
N VAL A 105 -8.53 -9.12 25.56
CA VAL A 105 -7.61 -8.68 24.51
C VAL A 105 -6.58 -7.74 25.14
N LEU A 106 -5.29 -7.98 24.90
CA LEU A 106 -4.21 -7.08 25.32
C LEU A 106 -3.68 -6.35 24.10
N ILE A 107 -3.57 -5.04 24.20
CA ILE A 107 -2.99 -4.18 23.17
C ILE A 107 -1.92 -3.33 23.82
N SER A 108 -0.72 -3.37 23.26
CA SER A 108 0.41 -2.56 23.68
C SER A 108 1.05 -1.85 22.51
N GLY A 109 1.52 -0.63 22.75
CA GLY A 109 2.09 0.29 21.75
C GLY A 109 3.00 1.32 22.38
N TYR A 110 4.13 1.60 21.76
CA TYR A 110 5.00 2.73 22.13
C TYR A 110 5.91 3.08 20.94
N ASP A 111 6.62 4.20 21.06
CA ASP A 111 7.45 4.79 20.04
C ASP A 111 6.63 5.05 18.75
N PHE A 112 7.26 5.01 17.59
CA PHE A 112 6.60 5.23 16.30
C PHE A 112 5.40 4.30 16.04
N VAL A 113 5.34 3.10 16.62
CA VAL A 113 4.23 2.13 16.44
C VAL A 113 3.10 2.27 17.48
N GLN A 114 3.08 3.36 18.25
CA GLN A 114 2.03 3.65 19.20
C GLN A 114 0.68 3.94 18.52
N ASP A 115 0.71 4.53 17.33
CA ASP A 115 -0.48 4.89 16.56
C ASP A 115 -1.28 3.66 16.13
N VAL A 116 -0.65 2.62 15.59
CA VAL A 116 -1.34 1.36 15.22
C VAL A 116 -1.91 0.64 16.43
N ALA A 117 -1.24 0.69 17.59
CA ALA A 117 -1.83 0.14 18.81
C ALA A 117 -3.06 0.92 19.26
N THR A 118 -3.11 2.23 19.00
CA THR A 118 -4.26 3.08 19.31
C THR A 118 -5.42 2.75 18.39
N GLU A 119 -5.17 2.62 17.09
CA GLU A 119 -6.18 2.22 16.11
C GLU A 119 -6.69 0.79 16.35
N ASP A 120 -5.80 -0.18 16.65
CA ASP A 120 -6.21 -1.54 17.05
C ASP A 120 -7.08 -1.48 18.31
N CYS A 121 -6.72 -0.65 19.30
CA CYS A 121 -7.52 -0.48 20.51
C CYS A 121 -8.93 0.01 20.21
N ASP A 122 -9.07 1.00 19.34
CA ASP A 122 -10.35 1.55 18.94
C ASP A 122 -11.16 0.52 18.13
N ASP A 123 -10.54 -0.16 17.15
CA ASP A 123 -11.16 -1.21 16.33
C ASP A 123 -11.73 -2.36 17.21
N TRP A 124 -10.95 -2.85 18.19
CA TRP A 124 -11.42 -3.91 19.12
C TRP A 124 -12.49 -3.43 20.10
N ASN A 125 -12.41 -2.18 20.58
CA ASN A 125 -13.45 -1.62 21.45
C ASN A 125 -14.77 -1.38 20.71
N GLU A 126 -14.71 -0.93 19.46
CA GLU A 126 -15.88 -0.73 18.61
C GLU A 126 -16.61 -2.06 18.36
N ASP A 127 -15.88 -3.12 18.04
CA ASP A 127 -16.49 -4.42 17.72
C ASP A 127 -17.17 -5.09 18.92
N PHE A 128 -16.56 -5.06 20.11
CA PHE A 128 -17.09 -5.78 21.28
C PHE A 128 -17.84 -4.93 22.30
N GLY A 129 -17.64 -3.60 22.32
CA GLY A 129 -18.12 -2.74 23.38
C GLY A 129 -17.73 -3.27 24.77
N GLU A 130 -18.71 -3.39 25.69
CA GLU A 130 -18.46 -3.86 27.07
C GLU A 130 -18.43 -5.40 27.21
N SER A 131 -18.56 -6.17 26.11
CA SER A 131 -18.71 -7.64 26.18
C SER A 131 -17.39 -8.40 26.39
N VAL A 132 -16.26 -7.76 26.10
CA VAL A 132 -14.89 -8.31 26.19
C VAL A 132 -14.00 -7.30 26.92
N GLU A 133 -13.08 -7.76 27.75
CA GLU A 133 -12.08 -6.89 28.39
C GLU A 133 -10.99 -6.53 27.36
N ILE A 134 -11.07 -5.33 26.77
CA ILE A 134 -10.00 -4.77 25.93
C ILE A 134 -9.06 -3.94 26.81
N ASN A 135 -7.82 -4.40 26.98
CA ASN A 135 -6.81 -3.74 27.80
C ASN A 135 -5.79 -2.99 26.95
N CYS A 136 -5.92 -1.67 26.91
CA CYS A 136 -5.02 -0.76 26.21
C CYS A 136 -4.14 0.06 27.16
N SER A 137 -3.92 -0.42 28.39
CA SER A 137 -3.17 0.31 29.41
C SER A 137 -1.66 0.40 29.13
N LEU A 138 -1.17 -0.35 28.15
CA LEU A 138 0.21 -0.38 27.69
C LEU A 138 0.38 0.36 26.35
N ILE A 139 -0.39 1.43 26.12
CA ILE A 139 -0.17 2.35 25.00
C ILE A 139 0.45 3.64 25.56
N GLY A 140 1.61 4.03 25.02
CA GLY A 140 2.33 5.24 25.43
C GLY A 140 3.77 5.01 25.88
N GLU A 141 4.50 6.10 26.10
CA GLU A 141 5.95 6.07 26.40
C GLU A 141 6.36 5.78 27.86
N SER A 142 5.40 5.48 28.74
CA SER A 142 5.65 5.53 30.19
C SER A 142 5.47 4.22 30.95
N TRP A 143 4.90 3.19 30.32
CA TRP A 143 4.72 1.91 30.97
C TRP A 143 6.04 1.12 31.03
N THR A 144 6.10 0.14 31.92
CA THR A 144 7.34 -0.56 32.24
C THR A 144 7.31 -2.01 31.77
N GLY A 145 8.50 -2.61 31.60
CA GLY A 145 8.63 -4.05 31.41
C GLY A 145 7.97 -4.88 32.52
N GLU A 146 7.87 -4.37 33.75
CA GLU A 146 7.17 -5.05 34.85
C GLU A 146 5.65 -5.03 34.67
N SER A 147 5.08 -3.88 34.28
CA SER A 147 3.65 -3.80 33.95
C SER A 147 3.33 -4.70 32.76
N PHE A 148 4.19 -4.70 31.73
CA PHE A 148 4.02 -5.59 30.59
C PHE A 148 4.03 -7.07 31.01
N ARG A 149 5.02 -7.47 31.81
CA ARG A 149 5.16 -8.85 32.32
C ARG A 149 3.95 -9.28 33.15
N SER A 150 3.42 -8.39 33.97
CA SER A 150 2.24 -8.68 34.80
C SER A 150 0.94 -8.87 34.01
N LEU A 151 0.83 -8.29 32.81
CA LEU A 151 -0.31 -8.44 31.91
C LEU A 151 -0.11 -9.59 30.93
N GLN A 152 1.01 -9.58 30.20
CA GLN A 152 1.29 -10.57 29.16
C GLN A 152 1.42 -11.99 29.74
N LEU A 153 2.09 -12.11 30.88
CA LEU A 153 2.35 -13.40 31.53
C LEU A 153 1.36 -13.71 32.67
N ARG A 154 0.21 -13.01 32.69
CA ARG A 154 -0.84 -13.14 33.69
C ARG A 154 -1.29 -14.61 33.82
N PRO A 155 -1.14 -15.27 34.99
CA PRO A 155 -1.44 -16.69 35.14
C PRO A 155 -2.93 -17.01 35.23
N GLN A 156 -3.76 -16.06 35.67
CA GLN A 156 -5.20 -16.22 35.83
C GLN A 156 -5.94 -15.39 34.79
N SER A 157 -6.82 -16.02 34.02
CA SER A 157 -7.54 -15.36 32.92
C SER A 157 -6.58 -14.72 31.92
N PRO A 158 -5.63 -15.47 31.31
CA PRO A 158 -4.65 -14.90 30.40
C PRO A 158 -5.33 -14.14 29.24
N PHE A 159 -4.63 -13.14 28.68
CA PHE A 159 -5.07 -12.51 27.43
C PHE A 159 -4.81 -13.47 26.27
N LEU A 160 -5.88 -13.97 25.66
CA LEU A 160 -5.79 -14.93 24.56
C LEU A 160 -5.62 -14.25 23.21
N ILE A 161 -5.94 -12.96 23.09
CA ILE A 161 -5.51 -12.12 21.98
C ILE A 161 -4.49 -11.12 22.51
N GLN A 162 -3.34 -10.99 21.84
CA GLN A 162 -2.31 -10.00 22.17
C GLN A 162 -1.81 -9.32 20.88
N SER A 163 -2.10 -8.03 20.71
CA SER A 163 -1.46 -7.17 19.70
C SER A 163 -0.31 -6.43 20.35
N ILE A 164 0.92 -6.76 19.96
CA ILE A 164 2.13 -6.28 20.64
C ILE A 164 2.92 -5.41 19.66
N SER A 165 2.60 -4.12 19.62
CA SER A 165 3.29 -3.14 18.80
C SER A 165 4.44 -2.52 19.59
N GLY A 166 5.66 -2.87 19.21
CA GLY A 166 6.87 -2.35 19.84
C GLY A 166 8.13 -2.97 19.26
N HIS A 167 9.25 -2.64 19.90
CA HIS A 167 10.55 -3.17 19.49
C HIS A 167 10.69 -4.64 19.85
N ALA A 168 11.41 -5.40 19.03
CA ALA A 168 11.59 -6.81 19.27
C ALA A 168 12.92 -7.32 18.69
N THR A 169 13.30 -8.49 19.19
CA THR A 169 14.25 -9.39 18.53
C THR A 169 13.58 -10.76 18.39
N HIS A 170 14.25 -11.73 17.79
CA HIS A 170 13.71 -13.09 17.72
C HIS A 170 13.41 -13.73 19.08
N TYR A 171 13.99 -13.23 20.19
CA TYR A 171 13.85 -13.82 21.52
C TYR A 171 13.29 -12.87 22.58
N ALA A 172 12.92 -11.63 22.23
CA ALA A 172 12.50 -10.64 23.22
C ALA A 172 11.52 -9.61 22.66
N GLU A 173 10.53 -9.23 23.47
CA GLU A 173 9.58 -8.15 23.19
C GLU A 173 9.84 -6.97 24.15
N GLY A 174 9.98 -5.79 23.57
CA GLY A 174 10.44 -4.57 24.23
C GLY A 174 9.39 -3.88 25.10
N ALA A 175 9.87 -2.89 25.85
CA ALA A 175 9.07 -1.96 26.63
C ALA A 175 9.72 -0.58 26.56
N PRO A 176 8.96 0.54 26.62
CA PRO A 176 9.54 1.87 26.56
C PRO A 176 10.40 2.17 27.81
N VAL A 177 10.08 1.54 28.95
CA VAL A 177 10.86 1.67 30.19
C VAL A 177 11.20 0.32 30.81
N GLY A 178 12.49 0.08 31.05
CA GLY A 178 12.97 -1.09 31.77
C GLY A 178 13.30 -2.27 30.85
N ASN A 179 13.17 -3.50 31.36
CA ASN A 179 13.62 -4.70 30.66
C ASN A 179 12.52 -5.30 29.80
N ALA A 180 12.89 -5.78 28.62
CA ALA A 180 12.08 -6.62 27.75
C ALA A 180 11.57 -7.90 28.45
N ILE A 181 10.56 -8.54 27.86
CA ILE A 181 10.15 -9.91 28.18
C ILE A 181 10.85 -10.84 27.20
N ILE A 182 11.58 -11.83 27.71
CA ILE A 182 12.31 -12.78 26.86
C ILE A 182 11.51 -14.08 26.67
N ALA A 183 11.72 -14.75 25.54
CA ALA A 183 11.03 -15.98 25.15
C ALA A 183 11.11 -17.09 26.22
N SER A 184 12.21 -17.21 26.94
CA SER A 184 12.33 -18.18 28.04
C SER A 184 11.38 -17.88 29.21
N GLU A 185 11.09 -16.60 29.49
CA GLU A 185 10.10 -16.23 30.52
C GLU A 185 8.69 -16.65 30.10
N VAL A 186 8.36 -16.51 28.81
CA VAL A 186 7.09 -17.02 28.25
C VAL A 186 7.00 -18.53 28.47
N VAL A 187 8.05 -19.29 28.12
CA VAL A 187 8.09 -20.75 28.33
C VAL A 187 7.97 -21.14 29.81
N GLU A 188 8.63 -20.43 30.71
CA GLU A 188 8.62 -20.72 32.15
C GLU A 188 7.30 -20.33 32.84
N ALA A 189 6.54 -19.40 32.25
CA ALA A 189 5.34 -18.88 32.88
C ALA A 189 4.25 -19.97 33.06
N PRO A 190 3.58 -20.02 34.22
CA PRO A 190 2.68 -21.12 34.59
C PRO A 190 1.26 -20.97 34.01
N PHE A 191 1.13 -20.44 32.78
CA PHE A 191 -0.13 -20.33 32.05
C PHE A 191 -0.14 -21.19 30.79
N GLN A 192 -1.31 -21.29 30.17
CA GLN A 192 -1.52 -21.83 28.83
C GLN A 192 -2.25 -20.79 27.99
N LEU A 193 -1.91 -20.70 26.71
CA LEU A 193 -2.54 -19.84 25.72
C LEU A 193 -3.20 -20.69 24.63
N MET A 194 -3.78 -21.83 25.02
CA MET A 194 -4.42 -22.77 24.09
C MET A 194 -5.40 -22.04 23.19
N GLY A 195 -5.11 -21.99 21.90
CA GLY A 195 -5.95 -21.36 20.89
C GLY A 195 -5.82 -19.85 20.78
N GLY A 196 -4.96 -19.23 21.59
CA GLY A 196 -4.70 -17.81 21.55
C GLY A 196 -4.09 -17.35 20.23
N LEU A 197 -4.08 -16.06 20.00
CA LEU A 197 -3.46 -15.39 18.86
C LEU A 197 -2.61 -14.23 19.37
N ILE A 198 -1.33 -14.26 19.05
CA ILE A 198 -0.38 -13.18 19.35
C ILE A 198 0.18 -12.71 18.03
N TYR A 199 0.19 -11.40 17.81
CA TYR A 199 0.70 -10.81 16.57
C TYR A 199 1.45 -9.51 16.86
N THR A 200 2.48 -9.25 16.06
CA THR A 200 3.37 -8.12 16.28
C THR A 200 4.04 -7.64 14.99
N PRO A 201 4.20 -6.31 14.80
CA PRO A 201 5.07 -5.75 13.77
C PRO A 201 6.56 -5.71 14.17
N GLY A 202 6.94 -6.21 15.35
CA GLY A 202 8.29 -6.09 15.90
C GLY A 202 9.40 -6.74 15.06
N CYS A 203 10.60 -6.16 15.11
CA CYS A 203 11.76 -6.65 14.34
C CYS A 203 12.12 -8.10 14.69
N HIS A 204 12.25 -8.95 13.68
CA HIS A 204 12.63 -10.37 13.81
C HIS A 204 11.76 -11.19 14.78
N ALA A 205 10.63 -10.67 15.27
CA ALA A 205 9.81 -11.34 16.27
C ALA A 205 9.24 -12.66 15.75
N GLY A 206 9.04 -12.77 14.43
CA GLY A 206 8.67 -13.99 13.73
C GLY A 206 9.84 -14.81 13.21
N LEU A 207 11.11 -14.48 13.51
CA LEU A 207 12.26 -15.23 13.03
C LEU A 207 12.44 -16.52 13.85
N ASN A 208 12.11 -17.67 13.25
CA ASN A 208 12.41 -18.96 13.85
C ASN A 208 13.90 -19.32 13.71
N VAL A 209 14.57 -19.55 14.84
CA VAL A 209 15.99 -19.89 14.94
C VAL A 209 16.16 -21.33 15.41
N PRO A 210 17.16 -22.07 14.90
CA PRO A 210 17.42 -23.42 15.36
C PRO A 210 17.75 -23.50 16.86
N PRO A 211 17.46 -24.61 17.56
CA PRO A 211 17.66 -24.76 19.01
C PRO A 211 19.13 -24.85 19.40
N ASN A 212 20.02 -25.01 18.41
CA ASN A 212 21.47 -24.99 18.60
C ASN A 212 22.07 -23.59 18.37
N ASN A 213 21.26 -22.54 18.20
CA ASN A 213 21.73 -21.17 18.24
C ASN A 213 22.41 -20.91 19.59
N ALA A 214 23.56 -20.23 19.58
CA ALA A 214 24.39 -20.09 20.78
C ALA A 214 23.87 -19.00 21.73
N ASP A 215 23.17 -18.01 21.19
CA ASP A 215 22.61 -16.86 21.90
C ASP A 215 21.09 -16.96 21.85
N ASN A 216 20.42 -17.07 23.00
CA ASN A 216 18.97 -17.18 23.13
C ASN A 216 18.33 -18.20 22.14
N PRO A 217 18.56 -19.51 22.34
CA PRO A 217 18.10 -20.56 21.42
C PRO A 217 16.57 -20.77 21.38
N ILE A 218 15.83 -20.15 22.29
CA ILE A 218 14.37 -20.17 22.28
C ILE A 218 13.91 -18.85 21.68
N ASP A 219 13.24 -18.92 20.53
CA ASP A 219 12.62 -17.77 19.88
C ASP A 219 11.17 -17.55 20.34
N LEU A 220 10.63 -16.37 20.07
CA LEU A 220 9.26 -15.99 20.38
C LEU A 220 8.23 -16.91 19.69
N PRO A 221 8.36 -17.26 18.38
CA PRO A 221 7.47 -18.23 17.74
C PRO A 221 7.40 -19.54 18.52
N GLN A 222 8.53 -20.18 18.82
CA GLN A 222 8.60 -21.42 19.59
C GLN A 222 7.99 -21.24 20.99
N ALA A 223 8.33 -20.15 21.67
CA ALA A 223 7.84 -19.89 23.02
C ALA A 223 6.32 -19.81 23.09
N PHE A 224 5.67 -19.07 22.18
CA PHE A 224 4.21 -18.95 22.15
C PHE A 224 3.52 -20.23 21.67
N VAL A 225 4.03 -20.90 20.63
CA VAL A 225 3.41 -22.16 20.19
C VAL A 225 3.54 -23.26 21.23
N SER A 226 4.60 -23.27 22.05
CA SER A 226 4.76 -24.20 23.18
C SER A 226 3.69 -24.01 24.28
N LYS A 227 3.02 -22.84 24.29
CA LYS A 227 1.86 -22.54 25.14
C LYS A 227 0.52 -22.81 24.47
N GLY A 228 0.53 -23.37 23.26
CA GLY A 228 -0.66 -23.67 22.47
C GLY A 228 -1.24 -22.47 21.72
N ALA A 229 -0.51 -21.35 21.62
CA ALA A 229 -0.95 -20.18 20.86
C ALA A 229 -0.63 -20.30 19.36
N ASN A 230 -1.34 -19.51 18.56
CA ASN A 230 -0.93 -19.11 17.22
C ASN A 230 -0.12 -17.81 17.32
N TYR A 231 0.90 -17.65 16.48
CA TYR A 231 1.81 -16.51 16.52
C TYR A 231 2.04 -15.93 15.12
N ILE A 232 2.01 -14.60 14.96
CA ILE A 232 2.29 -13.90 13.71
C ILE A 232 3.36 -12.84 13.95
N GLY A 233 4.42 -12.82 13.14
CA GLY A 233 5.47 -11.81 13.28
C GLY A 233 6.41 -11.71 12.08
N ASN A 234 7.24 -10.67 12.09
CA ASN A 234 8.22 -10.40 11.04
C ASN A 234 9.47 -11.30 11.17
N THR A 235 9.91 -11.93 10.08
CA THR A 235 11.16 -12.69 10.06
C THR A 235 12.40 -11.79 9.89
N GLY A 236 12.25 -10.55 9.47
CA GLY A 236 13.32 -9.57 9.28
C GLY A 236 13.07 -8.27 10.06
N TYR A 237 13.82 -7.22 9.73
CA TYR A 237 13.58 -5.88 10.28
C TYR A 237 12.17 -5.38 9.90
N GLY A 238 11.36 -5.09 10.92
CA GLY A 238 10.07 -4.42 10.76
C GLY A 238 10.25 -2.94 10.46
N TRP A 239 9.32 -2.36 9.72
CA TRP A 239 9.34 -0.94 9.35
C TRP A 239 7.98 -0.31 9.59
N GLY A 240 7.94 0.84 10.25
CA GLY A 240 6.78 1.72 10.28
C GLY A 240 7.11 3.05 9.62
N LEU A 241 6.21 4.03 9.68
CA LEU A 241 6.56 5.40 9.36
C LEU A 241 6.71 6.22 10.63
N ARG A 242 7.48 7.30 10.54
CA ARG A 242 7.79 8.15 11.69
C ARG A 242 6.59 8.94 12.24
N THR A 243 5.65 9.32 11.37
CA THR A 243 4.61 10.33 11.66
C THR A 243 3.21 9.91 11.21
N ALA A 244 3.06 8.70 10.66
CA ALA A 244 1.79 8.22 10.14
C ALA A 244 1.74 6.69 10.14
N LEU A 245 0.55 6.13 10.02
CA LEU A 245 0.38 4.69 10.00
C LEU A 245 0.69 4.12 8.60
N GLY A 246 1.82 3.44 8.45
CA GLY A 246 2.24 2.84 7.18
C GLY A 246 3.03 1.55 7.34
N LEU A 247 3.43 0.92 6.22
CA LEU A 247 4.32 -0.25 6.24
C LEU A 247 3.80 -1.39 7.16
N SER A 248 4.61 -1.93 8.07
CA SER A 248 4.21 -3.02 8.98
C SER A 248 2.96 -2.67 9.80
N GLU A 249 2.78 -1.39 10.14
CA GLU A 249 1.65 -0.89 10.91
C GLU A 249 0.36 -1.00 10.10
N LYS A 250 0.41 -0.56 8.84
CA LYS A 250 -0.70 -0.72 7.88
C LYS A 250 -1.05 -2.19 7.70
N LEU A 251 -0.06 -3.07 7.54
CA LEU A 251 -0.34 -4.51 7.37
C LEU A 251 -0.96 -5.14 8.63
N MET A 252 -0.48 -4.78 9.83
CA MET A 252 -1.07 -5.28 11.07
C MET A 252 -2.49 -4.76 11.27
N ARG A 253 -2.76 -3.47 11.00
CA ARG A 253 -4.12 -2.94 11.08
C ARG A 253 -5.07 -3.59 10.07
N LEU A 254 -4.63 -3.81 8.83
CA LEU A 254 -5.41 -4.54 7.83
C LEU A 254 -5.72 -5.97 8.28
N PHE A 255 -4.77 -6.61 8.98
CA PHE A 255 -4.99 -7.93 9.58
C PHE A 255 -5.99 -7.87 10.74
N THR A 256 -5.86 -6.92 11.67
CA THR A 256 -6.81 -6.71 12.78
C THR A 256 -8.22 -6.50 12.26
N ARG A 257 -8.44 -5.55 11.33
CA ARG A 257 -9.75 -5.33 10.71
C ARG A 257 -10.24 -6.56 9.95
N GLY A 258 -9.33 -7.30 9.32
CA GLY A 258 -9.64 -8.58 8.68
C GLY A 258 -10.21 -9.63 9.64
N LEU A 259 -9.69 -9.68 10.88
CA LEU A 259 -10.21 -10.55 11.94
C LEU A 259 -11.59 -10.12 12.41
N LEU A 260 -11.84 -8.80 12.50
CA LEU A 260 -13.08 -8.22 13.01
C LEU A 260 -14.25 -8.24 12.01
N ARG A 261 -14.01 -8.63 10.74
CA ARG A 261 -15.05 -8.69 9.71
C ARG A 261 -16.05 -9.83 9.96
N GLY A 262 -17.32 -9.47 10.02
CA GLY A 262 -18.40 -10.40 10.32
C GLY A 262 -18.33 -10.91 11.76
N THR A 263 -19.02 -12.02 12.07
CA THR A 263 -19.07 -12.57 13.44
C THR A 263 -17.99 -13.62 13.72
N SER A 264 -17.22 -14.00 12.70
CA SER A 264 -16.04 -14.84 12.87
C SER A 264 -15.15 -14.79 11.62
N ALA A 265 -13.84 -14.79 11.84
CA ALA A 265 -12.85 -14.81 10.77
C ALA A 265 -11.72 -15.81 11.07
N GLU A 266 -11.23 -16.47 10.01
CA GLU A 266 -10.09 -17.38 10.09
C GLU A 266 -8.77 -16.59 10.02
N ILE A 267 -7.82 -16.91 10.90
CA ILE A 267 -6.59 -16.14 11.04
C ILE A 267 -5.74 -16.16 9.77
N GLY A 268 -5.67 -17.30 9.07
CA GLY A 268 -4.89 -17.43 7.85
C GLY A 268 -5.50 -16.67 6.67
N LYS A 269 -6.84 -16.73 6.51
CA LYS A 269 -7.54 -15.95 5.47
C LYS A 269 -7.46 -14.45 5.76
N SER A 270 -7.56 -14.04 7.02
CA SER A 270 -7.43 -12.65 7.42
C SER A 270 -6.05 -12.10 7.06
N LEU A 271 -4.97 -12.83 7.36
CA LEU A 271 -3.61 -12.41 6.99
C LEU A 271 -3.39 -12.41 5.47
N MET A 272 -3.87 -13.43 4.77
CA MET A 272 -3.80 -13.51 3.30
C MET A 272 -4.51 -12.32 2.65
N ASN A 273 -5.74 -12.04 3.07
CA ASN A 273 -6.53 -10.91 2.55
C ASN A 273 -5.90 -9.57 2.92
N ALA A 274 -5.33 -9.42 4.12
CA ALA A 274 -4.63 -8.20 4.52
C ALA A 274 -3.42 -7.92 3.60
N LYS A 275 -2.64 -8.95 3.28
CA LYS A 275 -1.54 -8.83 2.30
C LYS A 275 -2.04 -8.46 0.90
N SER A 276 -3.12 -9.11 0.44
CA SER A 276 -3.73 -8.77 -0.85
C SER A 276 -4.22 -7.32 -0.90
N LEU A 277 -4.93 -6.87 0.13
CA LEU A 277 -5.43 -5.50 0.25
C LEU A 277 -4.30 -4.48 0.33
N TYR A 278 -3.21 -4.79 1.04
CA TYR A 278 -2.04 -3.92 1.11
C TYR A 278 -1.53 -3.56 -0.28
N LEU A 279 -1.32 -4.57 -1.14
CA LEU A 279 -0.84 -4.39 -2.51
C LEU A 279 -1.90 -3.72 -3.40
N GLN A 280 -3.17 -4.09 -3.27
CA GLN A 280 -4.27 -3.51 -4.07
C GLN A 280 -4.51 -2.02 -3.77
N GLN A 281 -4.10 -1.54 -2.59
CA GLN A 281 -4.21 -0.15 -2.19
C GLN A 281 -2.96 0.68 -2.52
N ASP A 282 -1.89 0.06 -2.99
CA ASP A 282 -0.63 0.76 -3.26
C ASP A 282 -0.60 1.33 -4.68
N GLN A 283 0.12 2.45 -4.87
CA GLN A 283 0.33 3.08 -6.18
C GLN A 283 1.80 3.10 -6.60
N ASP A 284 2.74 3.11 -5.65
CA ASP A 284 4.19 3.16 -5.90
C ASP A 284 4.92 2.20 -4.94
N PHE A 285 4.94 0.93 -5.30
CA PHE A 285 5.46 -0.15 -4.46
C PHE A 285 6.97 -0.07 -4.26
N SER A 286 7.42 0.13 -3.01
CA SER A 286 8.84 0.27 -2.67
C SER A 286 9.48 -1.03 -2.17
N SER A 287 10.81 -1.03 -2.00
CA SER A 287 11.50 -2.17 -1.38
C SER A 287 11.14 -2.36 0.10
N TYR A 288 10.62 -1.32 0.76
CA TYR A 288 10.08 -1.45 2.12
C TYR A 288 8.75 -2.22 2.10
N ASP A 289 7.87 -1.89 1.15
CA ASP A 289 6.60 -2.60 0.96
C ASP A 289 6.83 -4.08 0.63
N GLU A 290 7.80 -4.36 -0.26
CA GLU A 290 8.19 -5.73 -0.61
C GLU A 290 8.56 -6.57 0.61
N LYS A 291 9.38 -5.98 1.48
CA LYS A 291 9.89 -6.65 2.68
C LYS A 291 8.77 -6.85 3.70
N VAL A 292 8.04 -5.79 4.04
CA VAL A 292 6.93 -5.79 5.00
C VAL A 292 5.91 -6.86 4.62
N LEU A 293 5.51 -6.89 3.36
CA LEU A 293 4.46 -7.79 2.89
C LEU A 293 4.85 -9.26 3.01
N GLN A 294 6.11 -9.58 2.69
CA GLN A 294 6.57 -10.96 2.53
C GLN A 294 7.20 -11.56 3.78
N GLN A 295 7.62 -10.75 4.75
CA GLN A 295 8.32 -11.24 5.95
C GLN A 295 7.39 -11.62 7.11
N VAL A 296 6.08 -11.33 7.02
CA VAL A 296 5.11 -11.70 8.06
C VAL A 296 4.69 -13.16 7.89
N VAL A 297 4.90 -13.97 8.92
CA VAL A 297 4.63 -15.42 8.90
C VAL A 297 3.68 -15.81 10.02
N LEU A 298 2.72 -16.68 9.71
CA LEU A 298 1.82 -17.31 10.68
C LEU A 298 2.40 -18.67 11.14
N TYR A 299 2.65 -18.79 12.43
CA TYR A 299 2.96 -20.04 13.12
C TYR A 299 1.69 -20.56 13.82
N GLY A 300 1.09 -21.61 13.27
CA GLY A 300 -0.22 -22.10 13.67
C GLY A 300 -0.99 -22.73 12.52
N LEU A 301 -2.23 -23.16 12.80
CA LEU A 301 -3.14 -23.67 11.77
C LEU A 301 -3.93 -22.50 11.17
N PRO A 302 -3.85 -22.25 9.84
CA PRO A 302 -4.47 -21.08 9.22
C PRO A 302 -6.01 -21.10 9.27
N MET A 303 -6.60 -22.28 9.52
CA MET A 303 -8.04 -22.48 9.70
C MET A 303 -8.56 -22.10 11.10
N TYR A 304 -7.67 -21.78 12.04
CA TYR A 304 -8.11 -21.34 13.37
C TYR A 304 -8.93 -20.05 13.21
N ALA A 305 -10.08 -19.97 13.87
CA ALA A 305 -10.97 -18.82 13.75
C ALA A 305 -11.07 -18.04 15.06
N VAL A 306 -11.37 -16.75 14.95
CA VAL A 306 -11.71 -15.87 16.08
C VAL A 306 -13.18 -15.49 15.93
N GLU A 307 -13.98 -15.57 17.00
CA GLU A 307 -15.34 -15.01 17.04
C GLU A 307 -15.26 -13.52 17.35
N THR A 308 -16.12 -12.74 16.70
CA THR A 308 -16.12 -11.27 16.74
C THR A 308 -17.53 -10.73 16.92
N GLY A 309 -17.65 -9.48 17.33
CA GLY A 309 -18.91 -8.80 17.60
C GLY A 309 -19.75 -8.59 16.35
N GLY A 310 -19.12 -8.54 15.18
CA GLY A 310 -19.78 -8.38 13.88
C GLY A 310 -20.29 -6.97 13.65
N VAL A 311 -19.66 -5.97 14.28
CA VAL A 311 -19.94 -4.56 14.01
C VAL A 311 -19.40 -4.18 12.64
N LEU A 312 -18.21 -4.64 12.31
CA LEU A 312 -17.64 -4.47 10.98
C LEU A 312 -18.29 -5.50 10.03
N ASP A 313 -19.27 -5.05 9.25
CA ASP A 313 -19.99 -5.92 8.31
C ASP A 313 -19.08 -6.35 7.14
N ILE A 314 -19.46 -7.46 6.48
CA ILE A 314 -18.84 -7.92 5.23
C ILE A 314 -19.07 -6.89 4.11
N GLU A 315 -20.15 -6.11 4.17
CA GLU A 315 -20.51 -5.05 3.21
C GLU A 315 -20.13 -3.63 3.68
N ASP A 316 -19.21 -3.49 4.65
CA ASP A 316 -18.82 -2.18 5.18
C ASP A 316 -18.45 -1.16 4.08
N GLU A 317 -18.88 0.09 4.27
CA GLU A 317 -18.57 1.23 3.40
C GLU A 317 -17.37 1.97 4.02
N PRO A 318 -16.12 1.68 3.60
CA PRO A 318 -14.92 2.22 4.26
C PRO A 318 -14.78 3.74 4.12
N PHE A 319 -15.57 4.35 3.22
CA PHE A 319 -15.52 5.78 2.92
C PHE A 319 -16.92 6.41 2.93
N PRO A 320 -17.58 6.51 4.09
CA PRO A 320 -18.92 7.06 4.18
C PRO A 320 -19.01 8.49 3.62
N GLY A 321 -20.03 8.75 2.82
CA GLY A 321 -20.28 10.06 2.22
C GLY A 321 -19.50 10.34 0.93
N VAL A 322 -18.61 9.44 0.51
CA VAL A 322 -17.99 9.51 -0.82
C VAL A 322 -18.97 9.02 -1.88
N GLY A 323 -19.36 9.89 -2.80
CA GLY A 323 -20.20 9.55 -3.94
C GLY A 323 -19.42 8.75 -4.98
N PHE A 324 -19.37 7.42 -4.85
CA PHE A 324 -18.69 6.54 -5.81
C PHE A 324 -19.69 5.86 -6.76
N GLN A 325 -19.69 6.26 -8.03
CA GLN A 325 -20.61 5.75 -9.04
C GLN A 325 -19.87 5.10 -10.20
N VAL A 326 -20.01 3.78 -10.33
CA VAL A 326 -19.48 2.99 -11.45
C VAL A 326 -20.58 2.74 -12.47
N GLY A 327 -20.40 3.30 -13.67
CA GLY A 327 -21.26 3.07 -14.82
C GLY A 327 -20.91 1.75 -15.51
N ALA A 328 -21.92 0.95 -15.84
CA ALA A 328 -21.73 -0.30 -16.55
C ALA A 328 -21.00 -0.10 -17.89
N PRO A 329 -20.11 -1.00 -18.30
CA PRO A 329 -19.43 -0.89 -19.58
C PRO A 329 -20.42 -0.85 -20.73
N LEU A 330 -20.18 0.04 -21.70
CA LEU A 330 -20.99 0.17 -22.90
C LEU A 330 -20.63 -0.95 -23.89
N GLY A 331 -21.46 -1.99 -23.95
CA GLY A 331 -21.34 -3.08 -24.92
C GLY A 331 -21.29 -4.46 -24.25
N SER A 332 -21.17 -5.50 -25.07
CA SER A 332 -20.84 -6.85 -24.62
C SER A 332 -19.46 -7.21 -25.15
N LEU A 333 -18.57 -7.64 -24.27
CA LEU A 333 -17.23 -8.10 -24.66
C LEU A 333 -17.31 -9.49 -25.30
N GLY A 334 -16.91 -9.59 -26.57
CA GLY A 334 -16.50 -10.81 -27.25
C GLY A 334 -14.99 -11.08 -27.09
N SER A 335 -14.43 -11.95 -27.94
CA SER A 335 -12.98 -12.21 -27.94
C SER A 335 -12.24 -11.06 -28.60
N ASN A 336 -11.27 -10.49 -27.90
CA ASN A 336 -10.45 -9.33 -28.31
C ASN A 336 -11.25 -8.02 -28.47
N ASP A 337 -12.33 -7.89 -27.70
CA ASP A 337 -13.09 -6.64 -27.62
C ASP A 337 -12.54 -5.76 -26.49
N VAL A 338 -12.71 -4.45 -26.69
CA VAL A 338 -12.50 -3.38 -25.71
C VAL A 338 -13.83 -2.67 -25.49
N VAL A 339 -14.20 -2.46 -24.23
CA VAL A 339 -15.39 -1.67 -23.86
C VAL A 339 -15.02 -0.63 -22.82
N THR A 340 -15.79 0.45 -22.79
CA THR A 340 -15.56 1.55 -21.86
C THR A 340 -16.66 1.65 -20.82
N GLY A 341 -16.27 1.91 -19.57
CA GLY A 341 -17.16 2.29 -18.47
C GLY A 341 -16.82 3.70 -17.98
N THR A 342 -17.74 4.34 -17.27
CA THR A 342 -17.50 5.66 -16.66
C THR A 342 -17.47 5.52 -15.16
N VAL A 343 -16.59 6.25 -14.48
CA VAL A 343 -16.61 6.37 -13.02
C VAL A 343 -16.70 7.84 -12.65
N ASN A 344 -17.59 8.18 -11.73
CA ASN A 344 -17.60 9.49 -11.09
C ASN A 344 -17.35 9.30 -9.59
N ILE A 345 -16.46 10.13 -9.05
CA ILE A 345 -16.15 10.17 -7.62
C ILE A 345 -16.40 11.59 -7.13
N ASP A 346 -17.25 11.72 -6.12
CA ASP A 346 -17.58 12.99 -5.46
C ASP A 346 -17.19 12.92 -3.98
N PHE A 347 -16.26 13.79 -3.59
CA PHE A 347 -15.75 13.91 -2.23
C PHE A 347 -16.37 15.08 -1.46
N SER A 348 -17.35 15.81 -2.02
CA SER A 348 -17.90 17.01 -1.39
C SER A 348 -18.58 16.73 -0.04
N ASP A 349 -19.14 15.53 0.12
CA ASP A 349 -19.79 15.06 1.36
C ASP A 349 -18.97 13.98 2.08
N ALA A 350 -17.69 13.80 1.72
CA ALA A 350 -16.81 12.80 2.32
C ALA A 350 -16.68 13.05 3.83
N GLN A 351 -16.93 12.02 4.63
CA GLN A 351 -16.75 12.09 6.08
C GLN A 351 -15.30 11.84 6.46
N ASN A 352 -14.83 12.56 7.49
CA ASN A 352 -13.48 12.46 8.06
C ASN A 352 -12.36 12.60 7.02
N LEU A 353 -12.51 13.57 6.10
CA LEU A 353 -11.40 14.12 5.33
C LEU A 353 -10.77 15.25 6.14
N ASP A 354 -9.84 14.88 7.02
CA ASP A 354 -9.31 15.77 8.05
C ASP A 354 -7.82 16.03 7.86
N LEU A 355 -7.38 17.22 8.28
CA LEU A 355 -5.98 17.62 8.33
C LEU A 355 -5.33 17.08 9.62
N ALA A 356 -4.28 16.28 9.48
CA ALA A 356 -3.38 15.89 10.56
C ALA A 356 -2.20 16.87 10.59
N GLU A 357 -2.08 17.61 11.71
CA GLU A 357 -0.99 18.55 11.95
C GLU A 357 0.12 17.89 12.77
N THR A 358 1.38 18.07 12.35
CA THR A 358 2.54 17.39 12.96
C THR A 358 3.73 18.35 13.10
N ASP A 359 4.78 17.93 13.81
CA ASP A 359 5.98 18.74 13.93
C ASP A 359 6.78 18.88 12.62
N ASP A 360 6.49 18.05 11.60
CA ASP A 360 7.16 18.02 10.29
C ASP A 360 6.22 18.42 9.15
N GLY A 361 5.20 19.20 9.45
CA GLY A 361 4.18 19.63 8.48
C GLY A 361 2.88 18.85 8.63
N ASP A 362 2.05 18.93 7.60
CA ASP A 362 0.66 18.48 7.65
C ASP A 362 0.34 17.49 6.53
N TYR A 363 -0.69 16.68 6.71
CA TYR A 363 -1.26 15.85 5.64
C TYR A 363 -2.76 15.65 5.84
N TYR A 364 -3.48 15.41 4.75
CA TYR A 364 -4.89 14.99 4.83
C TYR A 364 -4.99 13.48 4.86
N GLN A 365 -5.98 12.97 5.59
CA GLN A 365 -6.37 11.57 5.59
C GLN A 365 -7.87 11.42 5.38
N LEU A 366 -8.29 10.33 4.73
CA LEU A 366 -9.71 10.03 4.49
C LEU A 366 -10.11 8.79 5.30
N ASN A 367 -10.84 8.98 6.40
CA ASN A 367 -11.16 7.88 7.35
C ASN A 367 -9.91 7.08 7.76
N GLY A 368 -8.81 7.79 8.07
CA GLY A 368 -7.51 7.18 8.38
C GLY A 368 -6.78 6.55 7.19
N SER A 369 -7.36 6.58 5.99
CA SER A 369 -6.72 6.07 4.77
C SER A 369 -5.79 7.11 4.15
N ILE A 370 -4.54 6.70 3.97
CA ILE A 370 -3.47 7.48 3.38
C ILE A 370 -2.66 6.66 2.37
N HIS A 371 -2.02 7.38 1.46
CA HIS A 371 -0.95 6.90 0.61
C HIS A 371 0.35 7.51 1.12
N ALA A 372 1.32 6.65 1.42
CA ALA A 372 2.59 7.06 2.00
C ALA A 372 3.72 6.22 1.42
N VAL A 373 4.55 6.86 0.60
CA VAL A 373 5.67 6.22 -0.10
C VAL A 373 6.95 6.93 0.30
N PRO A 374 8.03 6.20 0.64
CA PRO A 374 9.25 6.81 1.15
C PRO A 374 9.79 7.93 0.25
N GLY A 375 10.00 9.12 0.82
CA GLY A 375 10.50 10.29 0.08
C GLY A 375 9.46 11.03 -0.76
N GLN A 376 8.17 10.71 -0.59
CA GLN A 376 7.04 11.43 -1.18
C GLN A 376 6.14 12.05 -0.08
N PRO A 377 5.38 13.12 -0.39
CA PRO A 377 4.35 13.66 0.48
C PRO A 377 3.29 12.60 0.81
N ILE A 378 2.85 12.56 2.07
CA ILE A 378 1.68 11.76 2.46
C ILE A 378 0.41 12.40 1.88
N GLN A 379 -0.45 11.58 1.29
CA GLN A 379 -1.68 12.04 0.65
C GLN A 379 -2.90 11.21 1.09
N PRO A 380 -4.10 11.81 1.17
CA PRO A 380 -5.34 11.07 1.42
C PRO A 380 -5.63 10.08 0.29
N LEU A 381 -6.03 8.87 0.65
CA LEU A 381 -6.25 7.77 -0.28
C LEU A 381 -7.71 7.30 -0.27
N PHE A 382 -8.25 7.09 -1.47
CA PHE A 382 -9.51 6.39 -1.70
C PHE A 382 -9.28 5.18 -2.60
N PHE A 383 -10.04 4.12 -2.37
CA PHE A 383 -10.09 2.97 -3.26
C PHE A 383 -11.51 2.44 -3.41
N GLY A 384 -11.83 1.93 -4.60
CA GLY A 384 -13.15 1.37 -4.89
C GLY A 384 -13.08 0.23 -5.92
N GLU A 385 -13.89 -0.79 -5.73
CA GLU A 385 -13.95 -1.92 -6.67
C GLU A 385 -14.64 -1.49 -7.97
N VAL A 386 -14.00 -1.81 -9.09
CA VAL A 386 -14.48 -1.56 -10.46
C VAL A 386 -14.49 -2.84 -11.29
N THR A 387 -14.48 -4.00 -10.63
CA THR A 387 -14.51 -5.32 -11.26
C THR A 387 -15.73 -5.48 -12.16
N THR A 388 -15.53 -6.08 -13.33
CA THR A 388 -16.63 -6.51 -14.20
C THR A 388 -16.52 -8.02 -14.46
N PRO A 389 -17.64 -8.76 -14.56
CA PRO A 389 -17.57 -10.21 -14.72
C PRO A 389 -16.74 -10.63 -15.93
N ASN A 390 -15.70 -11.42 -15.68
CA ASN A 390 -14.76 -12.01 -16.65
C ASN A 390 -13.71 -11.05 -17.26
N TYR A 391 -13.62 -9.78 -16.83
CA TYR A 391 -12.73 -8.81 -17.47
C TYR A 391 -12.07 -7.84 -16.50
N ALA A 392 -10.75 -7.72 -16.61
CA ALA A 392 -9.94 -6.77 -15.87
C ALA A 392 -10.08 -5.36 -16.46
N ALA A 393 -10.18 -4.35 -15.58
CA ALA A 393 -9.94 -2.97 -15.97
C ALA A 393 -8.45 -2.83 -16.36
N ARG A 394 -8.19 -2.33 -17.56
CA ARG A 394 -6.86 -2.26 -18.20
C ARG A 394 -6.27 -0.86 -18.17
N GLY A 395 -7.12 0.15 -18.29
CA GLY A 395 -6.70 1.54 -18.35
C GLY A 395 -7.74 2.47 -17.74
N VAL A 396 -7.27 3.56 -17.15
CA VAL A 396 -8.11 4.66 -16.64
C VAL A 396 -7.68 5.97 -17.30
N LEU A 397 -8.66 6.72 -17.81
CA LEU A 397 -8.49 8.09 -18.25
C LEU A 397 -9.07 9.06 -17.22
N LEU A 398 -8.31 10.10 -16.89
CA LEU A 398 -8.82 11.28 -16.18
C LEU A 398 -9.51 12.21 -17.18
N MET A 399 -10.84 12.28 -17.14
CA MET A 399 -11.62 13.06 -18.11
C MET A 399 -11.92 14.47 -17.61
N ASN A 400 -12.23 14.61 -16.33
CA ASN A 400 -12.38 15.90 -15.69
C ASN A 400 -12.10 15.80 -14.19
N ALA A 401 -11.75 16.93 -13.57
CA ALA A 401 -11.70 17.04 -12.12
C ALA A 401 -11.93 18.48 -11.66
N THR A 402 -12.46 18.67 -10.46
CA THR A 402 -12.46 19.96 -9.75
C THR A 402 -11.61 19.85 -8.51
N PHE A 403 -10.88 20.91 -8.19
CA PHE A 403 -10.02 20.94 -7.01
C PHE A 403 -9.83 22.36 -6.48
N THR A 404 -9.51 22.43 -5.19
CA THR A 404 -9.09 23.65 -4.52
C THR A 404 -7.57 23.64 -4.34
N VAL A 405 -6.97 24.84 -4.32
CA VAL A 405 -5.52 25.01 -4.14
C VAL A 405 -5.26 25.63 -2.78
N GLN A 406 -4.47 24.93 -1.97
CA GLN A 406 -3.90 25.43 -0.73
C GLN A 406 -2.47 25.86 -1.00
N LYS A 407 -2.12 27.08 -0.60
CA LYS A 407 -0.79 27.67 -0.81
C LYS A 407 0.04 27.58 0.44
N ASP A 408 1.36 27.61 0.26
CA ASP A 408 2.32 27.54 1.36
C ASP A 408 2.08 26.29 2.22
N PHE A 409 1.72 25.17 1.57
CA PHE A 409 1.45 23.90 2.23
C PHE A 409 2.77 23.18 2.48
N ASP A 410 3.03 22.79 3.73
CA ASP A 410 4.23 22.06 4.13
C ASP A 410 3.83 20.60 4.38
N PRO A 411 4.01 19.69 3.40
CA PRO A 411 3.55 18.32 3.55
C PRO A 411 4.51 17.48 4.38
N VAL A 412 3.97 16.60 5.22
CA VAL A 412 4.77 15.51 5.78
C VAL A 412 5.26 14.60 4.65
N VAL A 413 6.56 14.39 4.57
CA VAL A 413 7.23 13.43 3.70
C VAL A 413 7.37 12.10 4.43
N ALA A 414 6.88 11.03 3.81
CA ALA A 414 6.93 9.70 4.42
C ALA A 414 8.37 9.23 4.61
N VAL A 415 8.72 8.93 5.87
CA VAL A 415 10.04 8.41 6.25
C VAL A 415 9.87 7.07 6.95
N PRO A 416 10.32 5.96 6.34
CA PRO A 416 10.40 4.67 7.02
C PRO A 416 11.28 4.78 8.25
N PHE A 417 10.86 4.16 9.33
CA PHE A 417 11.55 4.21 10.59
C PHE A 417 11.57 2.83 11.25
N ASN A 418 12.66 2.57 11.98
CA ASN A 418 12.78 1.43 12.87
C ASN A 418 13.70 1.81 14.04
N GLU A 419 13.71 1.02 15.10
CA GLU A 419 14.46 1.31 16.34
C GLU A 419 15.97 1.46 16.17
N TYR A 420 16.54 0.88 15.11
CA TYR A 420 17.97 0.92 14.85
C TYR A 420 18.36 2.21 14.11
N ASP A 421 17.39 2.91 13.54
CA ASP A 421 17.61 4.10 12.73
C ASP A 421 17.81 5.36 13.58
N THR A 422 19.03 5.89 13.52
CA THR A 422 19.38 7.15 14.18
C THR A 422 19.05 8.38 13.33
N ALA A 423 18.71 8.21 12.05
CA ALA A 423 18.30 9.29 11.17
C ALA A 423 16.82 9.62 11.42
N ASN A 424 16.58 10.40 12.48
CA ASN A 424 15.24 10.83 12.89
C ASN A 424 14.87 12.20 12.28
N LEU A 425 15.20 12.42 11.01
CA LEU A 425 14.84 13.65 10.30
C LEU A 425 14.04 13.32 9.06
N GLU A 426 13.09 14.19 8.76
CA GLU A 426 12.40 14.16 7.49
C GLU A 426 13.38 14.25 6.31
N THR A 427 13.15 13.42 5.29
CA THR A 427 13.98 13.40 4.08
C THR A 427 13.45 14.40 3.05
N PRO A 428 14.32 15.06 2.27
CA PRO A 428 13.87 15.87 1.15
C PRO A 428 13.03 15.06 0.16
N LEU A 429 12.12 15.75 -0.54
CA LEU A 429 11.35 15.19 -1.65
C LEU A 429 12.27 14.58 -2.71
N ALA A 430 11.86 13.44 -3.27
CA ALA A 430 12.63 12.74 -4.31
C ALA A 430 12.93 13.61 -5.56
N ASN A 431 12.02 14.55 -5.87
CA ASN A 431 12.09 15.49 -6.98
C ASN A 431 11.38 16.81 -6.57
N PRO A 432 12.14 17.87 -6.27
CA PRO A 432 11.57 19.13 -5.78
C PRO A 432 10.82 19.93 -6.85
N ASP A 433 10.82 19.49 -8.10
CA ASP A 433 10.14 20.19 -9.20
C ASP A 433 8.89 19.42 -9.70
N ALA A 434 8.46 18.34 -9.04
CA ALA A 434 7.39 17.45 -9.51
C ALA A 434 6.05 17.66 -8.78
N LEU A 435 4.98 17.19 -9.43
CA LEU A 435 3.68 16.91 -8.83
C LEU A 435 3.68 15.52 -8.19
N TYR A 436 3.11 15.44 -6.99
CA TYR A 436 2.98 14.21 -6.20
C TYR A 436 1.52 13.92 -5.88
N PRO A 437 0.90 12.88 -6.47
CA PRO A 437 1.40 12.12 -7.61
C PRO A 437 1.27 12.93 -8.91
N PRO A 438 1.98 12.58 -9.99
CA PRO A 438 1.77 13.18 -11.31
C PRO A 438 0.36 13.01 -11.86
N VAL A 439 -0.30 11.89 -11.56
CA VAL A 439 -1.68 11.59 -11.94
C VAL A 439 -2.37 11.00 -10.71
N PRO A 440 -3.54 11.50 -10.29
CA PRO A 440 -4.16 11.11 -9.02
C PRO A 440 -4.86 9.75 -9.06
N VAL A 441 -4.93 9.07 -10.21
CA VAL A 441 -5.71 7.84 -10.39
C VAL A 441 -4.86 6.74 -11.03
N THR A 442 -5.01 5.51 -10.52
CA THR A 442 -4.44 4.30 -11.11
C THR A 442 -5.38 3.11 -10.92
N LEU A 443 -5.12 2.03 -11.66
CA LEU A 443 -5.83 0.76 -11.52
C LEU A 443 -4.89 -0.29 -10.94
N GLN A 444 -5.42 -1.05 -9.99
CA GLN A 444 -4.79 -2.27 -9.50
C GLN A 444 -5.63 -3.48 -9.91
N HIS A 445 -4.97 -4.54 -10.38
CA HIS A 445 -5.63 -5.78 -10.77
C HIS A 445 -5.00 -6.97 -10.06
N ARG A 446 -5.83 -7.79 -9.40
CA ARG A 446 -5.39 -9.01 -8.72
C ARG A 446 -6.54 -9.99 -8.59
N ASP A 447 -6.27 -11.28 -8.81
CA ASP A 447 -7.23 -12.38 -8.62
C ASP A 447 -8.58 -12.19 -9.32
N GLY A 448 -8.56 -11.57 -10.51
CA GLY A 448 -9.77 -11.27 -11.28
C GLY A 448 -10.56 -10.05 -10.78
N GLN A 449 -10.10 -9.38 -9.71
CA GLN A 449 -10.67 -8.13 -9.22
C GLN A 449 -9.89 -6.93 -9.73
N SER A 450 -10.59 -5.83 -10.00
CA SER A 450 -10.01 -4.56 -10.38
C SER A 450 -10.41 -3.49 -9.40
N HIS A 451 -9.43 -2.78 -8.86
CA HIS A 451 -9.63 -1.66 -7.94
C HIS A 451 -9.13 -0.38 -8.60
N LEU A 452 -9.94 0.66 -8.48
CA LEU A 452 -9.51 2.01 -8.76
C LEU A 452 -8.93 2.60 -7.48
N VAL A 453 -7.71 3.11 -7.56
CA VAL A 453 -7.02 3.77 -6.44
C VAL A 453 -6.87 5.25 -6.79
N THR A 454 -7.28 6.14 -5.89
CA THR A 454 -7.33 7.58 -6.11
C THR A 454 -6.66 8.33 -4.95
N GLN A 455 -5.66 9.14 -5.23
CA GLN A 455 -5.12 10.11 -4.27
C GLN A 455 -5.92 11.41 -4.39
N LEU A 456 -6.52 11.86 -3.28
CA LEU A 456 -7.36 13.06 -3.27
C LEU A 456 -6.51 14.34 -3.27
N GLY A 457 -5.25 14.24 -2.83
CA GLY A 457 -4.30 15.34 -2.90
C GLY A 457 -3.32 15.20 -4.06
N GLN A 458 -2.86 16.34 -4.58
CA GLN A 458 -1.73 16.44 -5.49
C GLN A 458 -0.86 17.64 -5.10
N TYR A 459 0.31 17.38 -4.53
CA TYR A 459 1.25 18.40 -4.09
C TYR A 459 2.18 18.84 -5.21
N ASP A 460 2.30 20.15 -5.46
CA ASP A 460 3.23 20.77 -6.41
C ASP A 460 4.46 21.29 -5.68
N ALA A 461 5.54 20.51 -5.70
CA ALA A 461 6.77 20.83 -4.98
C ALA A 461 7.49 22.08 -5.50
N ALA A 462 7.21 22.51 -6.73
CA ALA A 462 7.82 23.70 -7.30
C ALA A 462 7.18 25.00 -6.79
N THR A 463 5.95 24.93 -6.27
CA THR A 463 5.17 26.10 -5.83
C THR A 463 4.69 26.02 -4.39
N ASP A 464 4.97 24.92 -3.69
CA ASP A 464 4.49 24.63 -2.33
C ASP A 464 2.96 24.71 -2.24
N GLU A 465 2.28 24.14 -3.25
CA GLU A 465 0.82 24.17 -3.37
C GLU A 465 0.22 22.75 -3.33
N LEU A 466 -0.77 22.52 -2.46
CA LEU A 466 -1.57 21.29 -2.45
C LEU A 466 -2.87 21.50 -3.24
N ARG A 467 -3.12 20.65 -4.23
CA ARG A 467 -4.43 20.53 -4.90
C ARG A 467 -5.24 19.46 -4.18
N LEU A 468 -6.41 19.82 -3.66
CA LEU A 468 -7.33 18.85 -3.05
C LEU A 468 -8.54 18.67 -3.97
N TYR A 469 -8.67 17.46 -4.52
CA TYR A 469 -9.73 17.10 -5.46
C TYR A 469 -11.07 16.94 -4.76
N GLU A 470 -12.09 17.59 -5.31
CA GLU A 470 -13.48 17.50 -4.84
C GLU A 470 -14.28 16.51 -5.69
N ASN A 471 -14.06 16.52 -7.00
CA ASN A 471 -14.77 15.65 -7.94
C ASN A 471 -13.81 15.14 -9.02
N LEU A 472 -13.98 13.88 -9.44
CA LEU A 472 -13.28 13.30 -10.59
C LEU A 472 -14.28 12.56 -11.49
N GLY A 473 -14.18 12.82 -12.79
CA GLY A 473 -14.83 12.04 -13.83
C GLY A 473 -13.80 11.25 -14.63
N LEU A 474 -14.00 9.94 -14.71
CA LEU A 474 -13.05 8.98 -15.25
C LEU A 474 -13.71 8.10 -16.33
N GLU A 475 -12.88 7.59 -17.24
CA GLU A 475 -13.28 6.58 -18.22
C GLU A 475 -12.37 5.35 -18.07
N LEU A 476 -12.97 4.19 -17.82
CA LEU A 476 -12.27 2.91 -17.67
C LEU A 476 -12.34 2.12 -18.96
N TYR A 477 -11.22 1.49 -19.32
CA TYR A 477 -11.10 0.56 -20.44
C TYR A 477 -11.03 -0.85 -19.90
N TYR A 478 -11.95 -1.70 -20.32
CA TYR A 478 -11.94 -3.14 -20.05
C TYR A 478 -11.63 -3.86 -21.36
N SER A 479 -10.78 -4.87 -21.31
CA SER A 479 -10.33 -5.53 -22.54
C SER A 479 -9.98 -6.99 -22.33
N THR A 480 -10.32 -7.78 -23.34
CA THR A 480 -9.96 -9.20 -23.46
C THR A 480 -8.74 -9.45 -24.32
N ASP A 481 -8.17 -8.41 -24.91
CA ASP A 481 -7.02 -8.55 -25.79
C ASP A 481 -5.80 -9.05 -24.99
N LEU A 482 -4.92 -9.82 -25.63
CA LEU A 482 -3.70 -10.32 -24.97
C LEU A 482 -2.57 -9.28 -24.98
N ASP A 483 -2.71 -8.19 -25.75
CA ASP A 483 -1.74 -7.11 -25.77
C ASP A 483 -1.82 -6.22 -24.54
N THR A 484 -0.79 -6.27 -23.70
CA THR A 484 -0.68 -5.49 -22.46
C THR A 484 0.41 -4.41 -22.55
N LEU A 485 0.95 -4.14 -23.73
CA LEU A 485 2.00 -3.13 -23.89
C LEU A 485 1.38 -1.76 -24.09
N SER A 486 1.75 -0.80 -23.24
CA SER A 486 1.24 0.57 -23.36
C SER A 486 1.79 1.31 -24.59
N PRO A 487 1.00 2.22 -25.20
CA PRO A 487 1.46 3.03 -26.33
C PRO A 487 2.59 4.01 -25.95
N GLU A 488 3.35 4.50 -26.92
CA GLU A 488 4.44 5.46 -26.70
C GLU A 488 4.13 6.86 -27.24
N ALA A 489 4.39 7.89 -26.44
CA ALA A 489 4.41 9.28 -26.89
C ALA A 489 5.75 9.62 -27.56
N THR A 490 5.74 9.96 -28.85
CA THR A 490 6.96 10.29 -29.62
C THR A 490 7.27 11.78 -29.67
N VAL A 491 6.26 12.64 -29.56
CA VAL A 491 6.42 14.09 -29.47
C VAL A 491 5.19 14.68 -28.79
N ILE A 492 5.38 15.62 -27.90
CA ILE A 492 4.30 16.45 -27.33
C ILE A 492 4.80 17.88 -27.37
N ASP A 493 4.02 18.75 -28.00
CA ASP A 493 4.34 20.16 -28.17
C ASP A 493 3.07 20.98 -28.00
N GLY A 494 3.20 22.15 -27.37
CA GLY A 494 2.09 23.06 -27.09
C GLY A 494 2.56 24.49 -27.24
N ILE A 495 1.83 25.29 -28.01
CA ILE A 495 2.16 26.69 -28.25
C ILE A 495 0.94 27.58 -28.01
N THR A 496 1.19 28.81 -27.57
CA THR A 496 0.17 29.85 -27.46
C THR A 496 0.67 31.10 -28.19
N PRO A 497 0.00 31.55 -29.26
CA PRO A 497 0.31 32.83 -29.87
C PRO A 497 0.19 33.98 -28.85
N ARG A 498 1.11 34.94 -28.90
CA ARG A 498 1.06 36.14 -28.06
C ARG A 498 -0.26 36.87 -28.29
N GLU A 499 -0.88 37.35 -27.20
CA GLU A 499 -2.18 38.04 -27.22
C GLU A 499 -3.34 37.20 -27.75
N SER A 500 -3.19 35.86 -27.79
CA SER A 500 -4.29 34.94 -28.01
C SER A 500 -4.70 34.25 -26.70
N ASN A 501 -5.97 33.87 -26.61
CA ASN A 501 -6.50 33.00 -25.55
C ASN A 501 -6.62 31.57 -26.07
N ARG A 502 -5.60 31.08 -26.77
CA ARG A 502 -5.65 29.76 -27.39
C ARG A 502 -4.32 29.04 -27.32
N VAL A 503 -4.37 27.82 -26.82
CA VAL A 503 -3.25 26.88 -26.85
C VAL A 503 -3.50 25.84 -27.94
N GLU A 504 -2.55 25.70 -28.85
CA GLU A 504 -2.52 24.67 -29.88
C GLU A 504 -1.57 23.55 -29.43
N VAL A 505 -2.03 22.30 -29.50
CA VAL A 505 -1.28 21.12 -29.05
C VAL A 505 -1.12 20.13 -30.20
N LYS A 506 0.08 19.55 -30.28
CA LYS A 506 0.44 18.51 -31.23
C LYS A 506 1.09 17.34 -30.51
N VAL A 507 0.58 16.14 -30.78
CA VAL A 507 1.04 14.89 -30.19
C VAL A 507 1.39 13.88 -31.28
N GLY A 508 2.55 13.25 -31.16
CA GLY A 508 2.85 12.01 -31.86
C GLY A 508 2.73 10.85 -30.91
N ALA A 509 2.05 9.81 -31.35
CA ALA A 509 1.83 8.59 -30.59
C ALA A 509 2.02 7.39 -31.51
N VAL A 510 2.59 6.31 -31.00
CA VAL A 510 2.80 5.05 -31.73
C VAL A 510 2.48 3.87 -30.83
N ASP A 511 1.93 2.82 -31.42
CA ASP A 511 1.77 1.53 -30.80
C ASP A 511 1.71 0.44 -31.87
N SER A 512 2.02 -0.80 -31.51
CA SER A 512 2.03 -1.94 -32.43
C SER A 512 0.62 -2.40 -32.85
N SER A 513 -0.36 -2.34 -31.95
CA SER A 513 -1.79 -2.53 -32.23
C SER A 513 -2.40 -1.29 -32.92
N GLY A 514 -1.75 -0.14 -32.70
CA GLY A 514 -2.12 1.17 -33.23
C GLY A 514 -2.80 2.03 -32.17
N VAL A 515 -2.75 3.34 -32.38
CA VAL A 515 -3.35 4.31 -31.45
C VAL A 515 -4.83 4.47 -31.77
N GLU A 516 -5.69 4.25 -30.78
CA GLU A 516 -7.14 4.42 -30.88
C GLU A 516 -7.53 5.87 -30.60
N ARG A 517 -6.99 6.44 -29.53
CA ARG A 517 -7.42 7.74 -29.01
C ARG A 517 -6.26 8.51 -28.40
N VAL A 518 -6.26 9.84 -28.57
CA VAL A 518 -5.37 10.73 -27.84
C VAL A 518 -6.20 11.81 -27.18
N VAL A 519 -6.14 11.86 -25.85
CA VAL A 519 -6.89 12.77 -24.99
C VAL A 519 -5.95 13.81 -24.41
N LEU A 520 -6.29 15.08 -24.62
CA LEU A 520 -5.62 16.21 -24.00
C LEU A 520 -6.39 16.63 -22.76
N SER A 521 -5.76 16.57 -21.60
CA SER A 521 -6.32 17.06 -20.34
C SER A 521 -5.60 18.33 -19.90
N TYR A 522 -6.32 19.39 -19.61
CA TYR A 522 -5.75 20.72 -19.39
C TYR A 522 -6.43 21.48 -18.25
N ILE A 523 -5.65 22.38 -17.65
CA ILE A 523 -6.06 23.42 -16.71
C ILE A 523 -5.84 24.76 -17.41
N GLN A 524 -6.88 25.59 -17.52
CA GLN A 524 -6.84 26.82 -18.32
C GLN A 524 -5.92 27.89 -17.70
N ASP A 525 -6.08 28.17 -16.41
CA ASP A 525 -5.22 29.10 -15.66
C ASP A 525 -4.87 28.48 -14.30
N ILE A 526 -3.63 28.03 -14.16
CA ILE A 526 -3.18 27.36 -12.94
C ILE A 526 -3.20 28.26 -11.69
N ASN A 527 -3.31 29.58 -11.84
CA ASN A 527 -3.22 30.51 -10.72
C ASN A 527 -4.56 30.74 -9.98
N LEU A 528 -5.65 30.11 -10.43
CA LEU A 528 -6.94 30.20 -9.77
C LEU A 528 -6.98 29.35 -8.48
N ALA A 529 -7.65 29.86 -7.44
CA ALA A 529 -7.77 29.17 -6.16
C ALA A 529 -8.69 27.93 -6.22
N THR A 530 -9.69 27.97 -7.10
CA THR A 530 -10.50 26.82 -7.49
C THR A 530 -10.29 26.61 -8.97
N ASN A 531 -9.92 25.40 -9.35
CA ASN A 531 -9.58 25.05 -10.70
C ASN A 531 -10.35 23.81 -11.16
N GLN A 532 -10.36 23.65 -12.48
CA GLN A 532 -10.88 22.45 -13.11
C GLN A 532 -9.86 21.93 -14.11
N LEU A 533 -9.72 20.61 -14.14
CA LEU A 533 -9.11 19.88 -15.24
C LEU A 533 -10.22 19.46 -16.19
N GLN A 534 -10.05 19.73 -17.47
CA GLN A 534 -10.98 19.35 -18.53
C GLN A 534 -10.24 18.56 -19.59
N SER A 535 -10.93 17.62 -20.24
CA SER A 535 -10.32 16.82 -21.30
C SER A 535 -11.05 16.92 -22.62
N LYS A 536 -10.30 16.78 -23.71
CA LYS A 536 -10.82 16.77 -25.08
C LYS A 536 -10.01 15.84 -25.96
N ASP A 537 -10.70 15.19 -26.90
CA ASP A 537 -10.05 14.35 -27.90
C ASP A 537 -9.30 15.19 -28.93
N LEU A 538 -8.08 14.76 -29.25
CA LEU A 538 -7.32 15.28 -30.38
C LEU A 538 -7.78 14.56 -31.66
N THR A 539 -7.59 15.22 -32.80
CA THR A 539 -7.89 14.65 -34.11
C THR A 539 -6.60 14.30 -34.84
N LEU A 540 -6.53 13.12 -35.45
CA LEU A 540 -5.37 12.72 -36.26
C LEU A 540 -5.32 13.55 -37.56
N ASP A 541 -4.29 14.38 -37.69
CA ASP A 541 -3.87 14.93 -38.97
C ASP A 541 -3.07 13.87 -39.73
N VAL A 542 -3.71 13.27 -40.74
CA VAL A 542 -3.13 12.22 -41.58
C VAL A 542 -1.95 12.70 -42.43
N ALA A 543 -1.85 13.99 -42.75
CA ALA A 543 -0.73 14.52 -43.53
C ALA A 543 0.50 14.71 -42.63
N ALA A 544 0.30 15.23 -41.43
CA ALA A 544 1.38 15.40 -40.45
C ALA A 544 1.73 14.10 -39.71
N GLN A 545 0.85 13.09 -39.72
CA GLN A 545 0.92 11.89 -38.88
C GLN A 545 1.04 12.28 -37.39
N LYS A 546 0.23 13.26 -36.98
CA LYS A 546 0.19 13.79 -35.61
C LYS A 546 -1.25 14.05 -35.20
N TRP A 547 -1.54 13.84 -33.92
CA TRP A 547 -2.79 14.22 -33.29
C TRP A 547 -2.72 15.70 -32.92
N VAL A 548 -3.73 16.47 -33.31
CA VAL A 548 -3.78 17.92 -33.13
C VAL A 548 -5.08 18.35 -32.48
N GLY A 549 -5.02 19.44 -31.72
CA GLY A 549 -6.19 20.06 -31.14
C GLY A 549 -5.84 21.38 -30.47
N GLU A 550 -6.87 22.06 -29.97
CA GLU A 550 -6.74 23.37 -29.33
C GLU A 550 -7.74 23.51 -28.19
N PHE A 551 -7.39 24.35 -27.22
CA PHE A 551 -8.24 24.76 -26.11
C PHE A 551 -8.04 26.24 -25.76
N GLU A 552 -9.02 26.81 -25.07
CA GLU A 552 -8.93 28.19 -24.56
C GLU A 552 -7.97 28.24 -23.37
N GLY A 553 -6.93 29.07 -23.47
CA GLY A 553 -5.86 29.16 -22.47
C GLY A 553 -4.72 30.08 -22.91
N ASP A 554 -3.66 30.15 -22.12
CA ASP A 554 -2.47 30.95 -22.39
C ASP A 554 -1.21 30.32 -21.76
N ALA A 555 -0.14 31.09 -21.54
CA ALA A 555 1.11 30.62 -20.94
C ALA A 555 0.96 30.09 -19.49
N LYS A 556 -0.15 30.41 -18.82
CA LYS A 556 -0.48 29.93 -17.47
C LYS A 556 -1.18 28.57 -17.51
N SER A 557 -1.59 28.10 -18.68
CA SER A 557 -2.19 26.78 -18.81
C SER A 557 -1.19 25.67 -18.49
N ARG A 558 -1.72 24.55 -18.01
CA ARG A 558 -0.99 23.29 -17.81
C ARG A 558 -1.75 22.18 -18.50
N PHE A 559 -1.05 21.23 -19.12
CA PHE A 559 -1.71 20.09 -19.74
C PHE A 559 -0.91 18.80 -19.63
N LEU A 560 -1.61 17.68 -19.71
CA LEU A 560 -1.07 16.34 -19.85
C LEU A 560 -1.74 15.66 -21.04
N VAL A 561 -1.14 14.58 -21.53
CA VAL A 561 -1.65 13.83 -22.68
C VAL A 561 -1.82 12.37 -22.30
N GLN A 562 -3.00 11.82 -22.55
CA GLN A 562 -3.33 10.42 -22.33
C GLN A 562 -3.53 9.75 -23.69
N ILE A 563 -2.81 8.67 -23.96
CA ILE A 563 -2.83 7.95 -25.24
C ILE A 563 -3.40 6.57 -24.98
N VAL A 564 -4.40 6.18 -25.77
CA VAL A 564 -5.04 4.87 -25.70
C VAL A 564 -4.73 4.12 -26.99
N ASP A 565 -4.28 2.88 -26.87
CA ASP A 565 -4.13 1.97 -28.01
C ASP A 565 -5.43 1.21 -28.32
N LYS A 566 -5.41 0.31 -29.29
CA LYS A 566 -6.58 -0.49 -29.66
C LYS A 566 -6.88 -1.65 -28.73
N ALA A 567 -5.95 -2.02 -27.85
CA ALA A 567 -6.14 -3.02 -26.82
C ALA A 567 -6.68 -2.43 -25.51
N GLY A 568 -6.77 -1.10 -25.41
CA GLY A 568 -7.23 -0.37 -24.22
C GLY A 568 -6.13 -0.11 -23.19
N ASN A 569 -4.85 -0.29 -23.55
CA ASN A 569 -3.73 0.15 -22.71
C ASN A 569 -3.55 1.66 -22.83
N ILE A 570 -3.07 2.27 -21.75
CA ILE A 570 -2.97 3.72 -21.64
C ILE A 570 -1.55 4.12 -21.25
N THR A 571 -1.06 5.18 -21.89
CA THR A 571 0.11 5.93 -21.43
C THR A 571 -0.29 7.37 -21.17
N THR A 572 0.03 7.85 -19.95
CA THR A 572 -0.16 9.25 -19.57
C THR A 572 1.19 9.97 -19.53
N SER A 573 1.36 10.97 -20.37
CA SER A 573 2.57 11.79 -20.42
C SER A 573 2.36 13.09 -19.65
N THR A 574 3.19 13.29 -18.64
CA THR A 574 3.09 14.37 -17.65
C THR A 574 4.28 15.32 -17.66
N ASN A 575 5.17 15.25 -18.66
CA ASN A 575 6.43 16.02 -18.69
C ASN A 575 7.27 15.81 -17.42
N LYS A 576 7.58 14.54 -17.10
CA LYS A 576 8.31 14.13 -15.89
C LYS A 576 7.66 14.63 -14.59
N GLY A 577 6.33 14.61 -14.55
CA GLY A 577 5.55 15.01 -13.38
C GLY A 577 5.28 16.50 -13.24
N GLN A 578 5.58 17.35 -14.22
CA GLN A 578 5.40 18.81 -14.08
C GLN A 578 4.18 19.39 -14.83
N TYR A 579 3.52 18.53 -15.61
CA TYR A 579 2.66 18.92 -16.72
C TYR A 579 3.38 19.79 -17.77
N PHE A 580 2.86 19.79 -18.99
CA PHE A 580 3.38 20.60 -20.08
C PHE A 580 2.93 22.06 -19.92
N LYS A 581 3.83 22.99 -20.25
CA LYS A 581 3.57 24.44 -20.32
C LYS A 581 3.62 24.86 -21.78
N PRO A 582 2.61 25.57 -22.31
CA PRO A 582 2.64 26.01 -23.70
C PRO A 582 3.70 27.10 -23.91
N GLY A 583 4.49 26.97 -24.96
CA GLY A 583 5.47 27.98 -25.36
C GLY A 583 4.79 29.20 -26.00
N VAL A 584 5.19 30.41 -25.61
CA VAL A 584 4.68 31.63 -26.24
C VAL A 584 5.35 31.84 -27.59
N VAL A 585 4.55 31.98 -28.65
CA VAL A 585 5.05 32.27 -30.00
C VAL A 585 4.59 33.65 -30.45
N GLU A 586 5.50 34.42 -31.05
CA GLU A 586 5.13 35.64 -31.77
C GLU A 586 4.80 35.30 -33.22
N ALA A 587 3.74 35.88 -33.76
CA ALA A 587 3.49 35.79 -35.20
C ALA A 587 4.71 36.38 -35.93
N ALA A 588 5.19 35.67 -36.96
CA ALA A 588 6.22 36.22 -37.83
C ALA A 588 5.72 37.57 -38.38
N LEU A 589 6.51 38.63 -38.18
CA LEU A 589 6.23 39.95 -38.76
C LEU A 589 5.98 39.75 -40.26
N SER A 590 4.82 40.16 -40.75
CA SER A 590 4.34 39.96 -42.13
C SER A 590 5.22 40.61 -43.21
N ASP A 591 6.31 41.26 -42.82
CA ASP A 591 7.17 42.05 -43.70
C ASP A 591 8.50 41.36 -44.06
N SER A 592 8.77 40.15 -43.56
CA SER A 592 9.89 39.34 -44.07
C SER A 592 9.46 38.57 -45.33
N VAL A 593 9.57 39.24 -46.48
CA VAL A 593 9.54 38.57 -47.79
C VAL A 593 10.67 37.54 -47.82
N CYS A 594 10.32 36.27 -47.71
CA CYS A 594 11.25 35.16 -47.83
C CYS A 594 11.19 34.67 -49.28
N ASP A 595 12.08 35.18 -50.13
CA ASP A 595 12.23 34.71 -51.51
C ASP A 595 12.99 33.36 -51.52
N GLY A 596 12.33 32.27 -51.11
CA GLY A 596 12.89 30.90 -51.10
C GLY A 596 12.05 29.85 -50.35
N GLU A 597 12.55 28.61 -50.26
CA GLU A 597 12.01 27.58 -49.35
C GLU A 597 12.41 27.93 -47.91
N CYS A 598 11.46 28.44 -47.12
CA CYS A 598 11.72 28.87 -45.75
C CYS A 598 11.04 27.92 -44.75
N ILE A 599 11.85 27.39 -43.84
CA ILE A 599 11.37 26.64 -42.67
C ILE A 599 11.17 27.67 -41.55
N PHE A 600 9.91 27.93 -41.18
CA PHE A 600 9.59 28.71 -39.99
C PHE A 600 9.68 27.80 -38.77
N LEU A 601 10.78 27.90 -38.02
CA LEU A 601 10.85 27.35 -36.67
C LEU A 601 10.27 28.40 -35.71
N PRO A 602 9.27 28.07 -34.87
CA PRO A 602 8.84 28.98 -33.82
C PRO A 602 10.06 29.26 -32.93
N MET A 603 10.44 30.54 -32.79
CA MET A 603 11.42 30.94 -31.79
C MET A 603 10.78 30.74 -30.42
N LEU A 604 11.16 29.67 -29.72
CA LEU A 604 10.91 29.54 -28.29
C LEU A 604 11.76 30.63 -27.58
N LEU A 605 11.11 31.70 -27.13
CA LEU A 605 11.75 32.66 -26.24
C LEU A 605 11.95 32.00 -24.87
N LYS A 606 13.20 31.99 -24.39
CA LYS A 606 13.61 31.41 -23.10
C LYS A 606 12.92 32.07 -21.92
#